data_AF-A0A8H6WJ66-F1
#
_entry.id   AF-A0A8H6WJ66-F1
#
_cell.length_a   1.000
_cell.length_b   1.000
_cell.length_c   1.000
_cell.angle_alpha   90.00
_cell.angle_beta   90.00
_cell.angle_gamma   90.00
#
_symmetry.space_group_name_H-M   'P 1'
#
loop_
_entity.id
_entity.type
_entity.pdbx_description
1 polymer ?
#
loop_
_entity_poly.entity_id
_entity_poly.type
_entity_poly.pdbx_seq_one_letter_code
_entity_poly.pdbx_strand_id
1 'polypeptide(L)'
;MPPNSGGFALIAAFDAAMGPLLAAAFPFAFPGTHALFNPPTADFFRKERESKLGMTLEEYLPPPGSEYEKTQWAKVKASFGTIDAWIIAGGPENKFFGGQAPNYADFYVAATVVWLSVVVSQDKWADMKTWHGGRWAKLLDSLEEYERA
;
A
#
# COMPACT_ATOMS: atom_id res chain seq x y z
N MET A 1 24.35 17.10 -17.71
CA MET A 1 23.34 16.53 -16.80
C MET A 1 23.75 16.87 -15.38
N PRO A 2 22.82 17.26 -14.50
CA PRO A 2 23.16 17.44 -13.09
C PRO A 2 23.58 16.08 -12.48
N PRO A 3 24.49 16.03 -11.48
CA PRO A 3 25.20 14.81 -11.09
C PRO A 3 24.38 13.67 -10.46
N ASN A 4 23.05 13.81 -10.31
CA ASN A 4 22.18 12.86 -9.62
C ASN A 4 20.96 12.40 -10.45
N SER A 5 20.98 12.55 -11.78
CA SER A 5 19.81 12.25 -12.64
C SER A 5 19.41 10.77 -12.66
N GLY A 6 20.34 9.84 -12.44
CA GLY A 6 20.07 8.40 -12.46
C GLY A 6 19.15 7.93 -11.33
N GLY A 7 19.29 8.47 -10.12
CA GLY A 7 18.45 8.11 -8.98
C GLY A 7 16.99 8.52 -9.17
N PHE A 8 16.75 9.73 -9.71
CA PHE A 8 15.40 10.20 -10.01
C PHE A 8 14.69 9.37 -11.08
N ALA A 9 15.43 8.90 -12.09
CA ALA A 9 14.85 8.03 -13.12
C ALA A 9 14.38 6.68 -12.54
N LEU A 10 15.17 6.10 -11.62
CA LEU A 10 14.80 4.84 -10.94
C LEU A 10 13.61 5.04 -9.99
N ILE A 11 13.57 6.15 -9.25
CA ILE A 11 12.42 6.52 -8.41
C ILE A 11 11.15 6.63 -9.27
N ALA A 12 11.21 7.38 -10.37
CA ALA A 12 10.06 7.56 -11.25
C ALA A 12 9.58 6.23 -11.86
N ALA A 13 10.50 5.34 -12.24
CA ALA A 13 10.16 4.01 -12.73
C ALA A 13 9.50 3.14 -11.65
N PHE A 14 10.01 3.19 -10.42
CA PHE A 14 9.44 2.48 -9.28
C PHE A 14 8.03 3.00 -8.95
N ASP A 15 7.83 4.32 -8.88
CA ASP A 15 6.52 4.92 -8.64
C ASP A 15 5.50 4.52 -9.70
N ALA A 16 5.91 4.52 -10.97
CA ALA A 16 5.07 4.08 -12.07
C ALA A 16 4.69 2.59 -11.96
N ALA A 17 5.62 1.73 -11.50
CA ALA A 17 5.36 0.32 -11.27
C ALA A 17 4.45 0.07 -10.05
N MET A 18 4.55 0.90 -9.02
CA MET A 18 3.72 0.81 -7.81
C MET A 18 2.28 1.26 -8.03
N GLY A 19 2.03 2.24 -8.91
CA GLY A 19 0.69 2.81 -9.14
C GLY A 19 -0.42 1.77 -9.36
N PRO A 20 -0.30 0.85 -10.33
CA PRO A 20 -1.29 -0.20 -10.55
C PRO A 20 -1.45 -1.17 -9.37
N LEU A 21 -0.37 -1.45 -8.63
CA LEU A 21 -0.40 -2.35 -7.47
C LEU A 21 -1.18 -1.73 -6.31
N LEU A 22 -0.96 -0.43 -6.06
CA LEU A 22 -1.71 0.35 -5.07
C LEU A 22 -3.18 0.52 -5.43
N ALA A 23 -3.50 0.65 -6.72
CA ALA A 23 -4.87 0.82 -7.18
C ALA A 23 -5.80 -0.33 -6.75
N ALA A 24 -5.26 -1.54 -6.57
CA ALA A 24 -6.01 -2.68 -6.05
C ALA A 24 -6.53 -2.47 -4.61
N ALA A 25 -5.82 -1.67 -3.80
CA ALA A 25 -6.17 -1.41 -2.40
C ALA A 25 -7.16 -0.24 -2.22
N PHE A 26 -7.30 0.64 -3.21
CA PHE A 26 -8.16 1.83 -3.13
C PHE A 26 -9.63 1.57 -2.75
N PRO A 27 -10.31 0.50 -3.23
CA PRO A 27 -11.67 0.17 -2.82
C PRO A 27 -11.84 0.00 -1.30
N PHE A 28 -10.77 -0.44 -0.61
CA PHE A 28 -10.77 -0.61 0.84
C PHE A 28 -10.20 0.62 1.55
N ALA A 29 -9.13 1.21 0.98
CA ALA A 29 -8.37 2.26 1.63
C ALA A 29 -9.06 3.63 1.61
N PHE A 30 -9.74 4.00 0.51
CA PHE A 30 -10.36 5.33 0.41
C PHE A 30 -11.54 5.53 1.36
N PRO A 31 -12.51 4.59 1.49
CA PRO A 31 -13.58 4.72 2.47
C PRO A 31 -13.05 4.83 3.91
N GLY A 32 -12.06 4.01 4.26
CA GLY A 32 -11.41 4.06 5.58
C GLY A 32 -10.65 5.38 5.82
N THR A 33 -9.93 5.88 4.81
CA THR A 33 -9.23 7.17 4.88
C THR A 33 -10.21 8.32 5.10
N HIS A 34 -11.32 8.34 4.34
CA HIS A 34 -12.38 9.33 4.48
C HIS A 34 -12.95 9.34 5.90
N ALA A 35 -13.18 8.17 6.50
CA ALA A 35 -13.76 8.04 7.84
C ALA A 35 -12.87 8.60 8.98
N LEU A 36 -11.57 8.80 8.73
CA LEU A 36 -10.62 9.33 9.72
C LEU A 36 -10.46 10.84 9.65
N PHE A 37 -10.90 11.48 8.58
CA PHE A 37 -10.73 12.92 8.41
C PHE A 37 -11.72 13.73 9.26
N ASN A 38 -11.30 14.95 9.61
CA ASN A 38 -12.24 15.95 10.11
C ASN A 38 -13.25 16.34 8.99
N PRO A 39 -14.41 16.95 9.33
CA PRO A 39 -15.45 17.19 8.33
C PRO A 39 -14.98 17.96 7.09
N PRO A 40 -14.22 19.08 7.19
CA PRO A 40 -13.80 19.82 6.00
C PRO A 40 -12.89 19.02 5.05
N THR A 41 -11.96 18.22 5.59
CA THR A 41 -11.07 17.39 4.77
C THR A 41 -11.82 16.17 4.22
N ALA A 42 -12.75 15.59 4.99
CA ALA A 42 -13.61 14.51 4.53
C ALA A 42 -14.45 14.94 3.30
N ASP A 43 -15.09 16.12 3.38
CA ASP A 43 -15.92 16.67 2.30
C ASP A 43 -15.10 16.92 1.02
N PHE A 44 -13.93 17.54 1.16
CA PHE A 44 -13.02 17.76 0.04
C PHE A 44 -12.56 16.43 -0.57
N PHE A 45 -12.14 15.48 0.26
CA PHE A 45 -11.65 14.18 -0.19
C PHE A 45 -12.75 13.40 -0.92
N ARG A 46 -13.96 13.32 -0.35
CA ARG A 46 -15.11 12.66 -0.97
C ARG A 46 -15.39 13.25 -2.34
N LYS A 47 -15.54 14.58 -2.43
CA LYS A 47 -15.82 15.27 -3.70
C LYS A 47 -14.78 14.94 -4.77
N GLU A 48 -13.50 15.01 -4.43
CA GLU A 48 -12.41 14.74 -5.37
C GLU A 48 -12.34 13.26 -5.81
N ARG A 49 -12.64 12.33 -4.90
CA ARG A 49 -12.59 10.89 -5.20
C ARG A 49 -13.81 10.44 -6.00
N GLU A 50 -15.02 10.79 -5.55
CA GLU A 50 -16.26 10.40 -6.24
C GLU A 50 -16.35 11.00 -7.63
N SER A 51 -15.89 12.26 -7.83
CA SER A 51 -15.82 12.86 -9.16
C SER A 51 -14.90 12.10 -10.13
N LYS A 52 -13.83 11.47 -9.64
CA LYS A 52 -12.90 10.68 -10.46
C LYS A 52 -13.36 9.24 -10.65
N LEU A 53 -14.03 8.68 -9.64
CA LEU A 53 -14.54 7.30 -9.66
C LEU A 53 -15.85 7.18 -10.45
N GLY A 54 -16.65 8.25 -10.53
CA GLY A 54 -17.98 8.24 -11.13
C GLY A 54 -19.03 7.50 -10.28
N MET A 55 -18.73 7.24 -9.00
CA MET A 55 -19.58 6.54 -8.03
C MET A 55 -19.25 7.02 -6.62
N THR A 56 -20.14 6.72 -5.67
CA THR A 56 -19.94 7.03 -4.25
C THR A 56 -18.86 6.15 -3.62
N LEU A 57 -18.27 6.60 -2.50
CA LEU A 57 -17.33 5.76 -1.74
C LEU A 57 -17.99 4.49 -1.19
N GLU A 58 -19.29 4.54 -0.88
CA GLU A 58 -20.08 3.40 -0.44
C GLU A 58 -20.28 2.36 -1.54
N GLU A 59 -20.52 2.79 -2.79
CA GLU A 59 -20.60 1.91 -3.96
C GLU A 59 -19.23 1.34 -4.33
N TYR A 60 -18.16 2.09 -4.07
CA TYR A 60 -16.80 1.66 -4.36
C TYR A 60 -16.29 0.60 -3.38
N LEU A 61 -16.73 0.64 -2.12
CA LEU A 61 -16.39 -0.33 -1.08
C LEU A 61 -17.00 -1.71 -1.40
N PRO A 62 -16.20 -2.78 -1.52
CA PRO A 62 -16.75 -4.11 -1.73
C PRO A 62 -17.66 -4.55 -0.57
N PRO A 63 -18.87 -5.10 -0.83
CA PRO A 63 -19.80 -5.45 0.25
C PRO A 63 -19.22 -6.50 1.20
N PRO A 64 -19.26 -6.27 2.53
CA PRO A 64 -18.70 -7.21 3.51
C PRO A 64 -19.28 -8.63 3.37
N GLY A 65 -18.40 -9.63 3.39
CA GLY A 65 -18.73 -11.05 3.27
C GLY A 65 -19.02 -11.53 1.85
N SER A 66 -19.05 -10.64 0.85
CA SER A 66 -19.37 -11.01 -0.54
C SER A 66 -18.21 -11.70 -1.25
N GLU A 67 -18.51 -12.52 -2.27
CA GLU A 67 -17.47 -13.07 -3.17
C GLU A 67 -16.71 -11.97 -3.91
N TYR A 68 -17.36 -10.84 -4.17
CA TYR A 68 -16.72 -9.67 -4.76
C TYR A 68 -15.64 -9.10 -3.82
N GLU A 69 -15.95 -8.94 -2.53
CA GLU A 69 -14.97 -8.50 -1.53
C GLU A 69 -13.77 -9.45 -1.46
N LYS A 70 -14.01 -10.77 -1.35
CA LYS A 70 -12.93 -11.77 -1.35
C LYS A 70 -12.07 -11.67 -2.60
N THR A 71 -12.68 -11.50 -3.76
CA THR A 71 -12.00 -11.35 -5.05
C THR A 71 -11.13 -10.08 -5.08
N GLN A 72 -11.65 -8.93 -4.64
CA GLN A 72 -10.86 -7.70 -4.62
C GLN A 72 -9.74 -7.78 -3.57
N TRP A 73 -9.99 -8.36 -2.40
CA TRP A 73 -8.98 -8.52 -1.37
C TRP A 73 -7.86 -9.47 -1.81
N ALA A 74 -8.19 -10.54 -2.54
CA ALA A 74 -7.20 -11.42 -3.16
C ALA A 74 -6.30 -10.68 -4.17
N LYS A 75 -6.83 -9.68 -4.90
CA LYS A 75 -6.00 -8.83 -5.78
C LYS A 75 -5.04 -7.97 -4.98
N VAL A 76 -5.45 -7.42 -3.83
CA VAL A 76 -4.54 -6.70 -2.93
C VAL A 76 -3.39 -7.63 -2.51
N LYS A 77 -3.73 -8.84 -2.04
CA LYS A 77 -2.73 -9.84 -1.67
C LYS A 77 -1.77 -10.16 -2.83
N ALA A 78 -2.29 -10.34 -4.04
CA ALA A 78 -1.48 -10.59 -5.24
C ALA A 78 -0.59 -9.40 -5.63
N SER A 79 -1.05 -8.17 -5.46
CA SER A 79 -0.22 -6.97 -5.66
C SER A 79 0.98 -6.98 -4.70
N PHE A 80 0.73 -7.25 -3.42
CA PHE A 80 1.81 -7.39 -2.44
C PHE A 80 2.71 -8.59 -2.76
N GLY A 81 2.17 -9.70 -3.26
CA GLY A 81 2.98 -10.83 -3.72
C GLY A 81 3.93 -10.47 -4.87
N THR A 82 3.51 -9.58 -5.78
CA THR A 82 4.38 -9.04 -6.82
C THR A 82 5.53 -8.23 -6.23
N ILE A 83 5.25 -7.37 -5.24
CA ILE A 83 6.26 -6.57 -4.54
C ILE A 83 7.27 -7.48 -3.83
N ASP A 84 6.80 -8.51 -3.14
CA ASP A 84 7.65 -9.49 -2.45
C ASP A 84 8.56 -10.24 -3.45
N ALA A 85 8.01 -10.62 -4.61
CA ALA A 85 8.79 -11.26 -5.67
C ALA A 85 9.91 -10.36 -6.20
N TRP A 86 9.70 -9.03 -6.28
CA TRP A 86 10.77 -8.10 -6.67
C TRP A 86 11.90 -8.03 -5.65
N ILE A 87 11.59 -8.07 -4.35
CA ILE A 87 12.60 -8.09 -3.28
C ILE A 87 13.42 -9.40 -3.36
N ILE A 88 12.73 -10.54 -3.50
CA ILE A 88 13.34 -11.87 -3.59
C ILE A 88 14.17 -12.03 -4.86
N ALA A 89 13.80 -11.37 -5.96
CA ALA A 89 14.58 -11.39 -7.21
C ALA A 89 16.01 -10.83 -7.03
N GLY A 90 16.23 -9.97 -6.03
CA GLY A 90 17.56 -9.50 -5.66
C GLY A 90 18.35 -10.46 -4.77
N GLY A 91 17.74 -11.54 -4.28
CA GLY A 91 18.29 -12.49 -3.31
C GLY A 91 17.22 -13.01 -2.35
N PRO A 92 17.10 -14.34 -2.12
CA PRO A 92 16.04 -14.90 -1.26
C PRO A 92 16.15 -14.48 0.21
N GLU A 93 17.34 -14.09 0.66
CA GLU A 93 17.62 -13.56 2.00
C GLU A 93 17.43 -12.04 2.14
N ASN A 94 17.05 -11.36 1.06
CA ASN A 94 16.88 -9.91 1.08
C ASN A 94 15.74 -9.50 2.02
N LYS A 95 16.06 -8.53 2.88
CA LYS A 95 15.08 -7.89 3.76
C LYS A 95 14.37 -6.74 3.05
N PHE A 96 15.09 -6.10 2.15
CA PHE A 96 14.76 -4.84 1.49
C PHE A 96 15.05 -4.91 -0.01
N PHE A 97 14.53 -3.97 -0.78
CA PHE A 97 14.85 -3.83 -2.21
C PHE A 97 16.35 -3.64 -2.47
N GLY A 98 17.06 -3.00 -1.54
CA GLY A 98 18.52 -2.83 -1.56
C GLY A 98 19.32 -3.98 -0.93
N GLY A 99 18.69 -5.10 -0.59
CA GLY A 99 19.31 -6.21 0.12
C GLY A 99 19.10 -6.14 1.63
N GLN A 100 20.13 -5.71 2.36
CA GLN A 100 20.10 -5.69 3.83
C GLN A 100 19.91 -4.30 4.44
N ALA A 101 20.11 -3.22 3.66
CA ALA A 101 19.85 -1.86 4.10
C ALA A 101 18.60 -1.30 3.38
N PRO A 102 17.74 -0.54 4.09
CA PRO A 102 16.56 0.04 3.48
C PRO A 102 16.93 1.21 2.56
N ASN A 103 16.11 1.40 1.53
CA ASN A 103 16.19 2.55 0.62
C ASN A 103 14.79 3.13 0.37
N TYR A 104 14.69 4.07 -0.56
CA TYR A 104 13.44 4.74 -0.93
C TYR A 104 12.26 3.77 -1.16
N ALA A 105 12.47 2.68 -1.88
CA ALA A 105 11.42 1.72 -2.21
C ALA A 105 10.86 1.03 -0.95
N ASP A 106 11.73 0.73 0.02
CA ASP A 106 11.33 0.13 1.29
C ASP A 106 10.46 1.09 2.10
N PHE A 107 10.85 2.37 2.18
CA PHE A 107 10.06 3.39 2.87
C PHE A 107 8.72 3.67 2.17
N TYR A 108 8.69 3.64 0.83
CA TYR A 108 7.44 3.78 0.08
C TYR A 108 6.45 2.64 0.41
N VAL A 109 6.93 1.40 0.37
CA VAL A 109 6.11 0.23 0.67
C VAL A 109 5.71 0.23 2.15
N ALA A 110 6.62 0.55 3.07
CA ALA A 110 6.32 0.66 4.49
C ALA A 110 5.25 1.72 4.76
N ALA A 111 5.36 2.92 4.19
CA ALA A 111 4.34 3.96 4.32
C ALA A 111 2.98 3.50 3.81
N THR A 112 2.95 2.73 2.72
CA THR A 112 1.72 2.11 2.21
C THR A 112 1.16 1.10 3.22
N VAL A 113 1.99 0.23 3.78
CA VAL A 113 1.58 -0.79 4.76
C VAL A 113 1.05 -0.13 6.04
N VAL A 114 1.73 0.91 6.54
CA VAL A 114 1.26 1.72 7.68
C VAL A 114 -0.09 2.35 7.36
N TRP A 115 -0.23 3.02 6.22
CA TRP A 115 -1.50 3.60 5.80
C TRP A 115 -2.63 2.56 5.81
N LEU A 116 -2.41 1.40 5.18
CA LEU A 116 -3.39 0.32 5.15
C LEU A 116 -3.71 -0.21 6.54
N SER A 117 -2.73 -0.38 7.42
CA SER A 117 -2.94 -0.84 8.80
C SER A 117 -3.88 0.05 9.61
N VAL A 118 -3.96 1.33 9.25
CA VAL A 118 -4.80 2.35 9.90
C VAL A 118 -6.20 2.40 9.28
N VAL A 119 -6.32 2.25 7.96
CA VAL A 119 -7.59 2.52 7.25
C VAL A 119 -8.43 1.29 6.93
N VAL A 120 -7.83 0.10 6.87
CA VAL A 120 -8.60 -1.14 6.68
C VAL A 120 -9.12 -1.66 8.02
N SER A 121 -10.11 -2.55 7.97
CA SER A 121 -10.64 -3.19 9.17
C SER A 121 -9.59 -4.07 9.86
N GLN A 122 -9.74 -4.28 11.16
CA GLN A 122 -8.75 -5.01 11.97
C GLN A 122 -8.55 -6.46 11.52
N ASP A 123 -9.59 -7.12 10.98
CA ASP A 123 -9.51 -8.45 10.39
C ASP A 123 -8.67 -8.47 9.11
N LYS A 124 -8.82 -7.46 8.24
CA LYS A 124 -8.00 -7.32 7.02
C LYS A 124 -6.55 -7.03 7.36
N TRP A 125 -6.30 -6.17 8.35
CA TRP A 125 -4.95 -5.94 8.84
C TRP A 125 -4.35 -7.22 9.43
N ALA A 126 -5.11 -7.96 10.24
CA ALA A 126 -4.67 -9.23 10.80
C ALA A 126 -4.31 -10.25 9.71
N ASP A 127 -5.13 -10.38 8.67
CA ASP A 127 -4.83 -11.23 7.50
C ASP A 127 -3.56 -10.78 6.78
N MET A 128 -3.43 -9.47 6.49
CA MET A 128 -2.29 -8.91 5.77
C MET A 128 -0.95 -9.18 6.48
N LYS A 129 -0.93 -9.19 7.82
CA LYS A 129 0.26 -9.57 8.61
C LYS A 129 0.71 -11.02 8.39
N THR A 130 -0.13 -11.90 7.85
CA THR A 130 0.22 -13.30 7.57
C THR A 130 0.81 -13.51 6.18
N TRP A 131 0.68 -12.53 5.28
CA TRP A 131 1.02 -12.70 3.88
C TRP A 131 2.53 -12.88 3.67
N HIS A 132 2.88 -13.74 2.70
CA HIS A 132 4.25 -13.97 2.25
C HIS A 132 5.23 -14.26 3.40
N GLY A 133 4.84 -15.14 4.32
CA GLY A 133 5.67 -15.49 5.49
C GLY A 133 5.78 -14.35 6.51
N GLY A 134 4.79 -13.47 6.58
CA GLY A 134 4.76 -12.30 7.45
C GLY A 134 5.64 -11.14 6.99
N ARG A 135 5.94 -11.07 5.69
CA ARG A 135 6.85 -10.07 5.08
C ARG A 135 6.54 -8.65 5.53
N TRP A 136 5.27 -8.25 5.49
CA TRP A 136 4.85 -6.87 5.68
C TRP A 136 4.90 -6.43 7.14
N ALA A 137 4.55 -7.31 8.08
CA ALA A 137 4.76 -7.05 9.50
C ALA A 137 6.25 -6.90 9.81
N LYS A 138 7.08 -7.86 9.34
CA LYS A 138 8.54 -7.81 9.52
C LYS A 138 9.19 -6.59 8.89
N LEU A 139 8.63 -6.06 7.79
CA LEU A 139 9.11 -4.84 7.16
C LEU A 139 8.93 -3.64 8.09
N LEU A 140 7.75 -3.50 8.72
CA LEU A 140 7.51 -2.45 9.71
C LEU A 140 8.43 -2.61 10.93
N ASP A 141 8.54 -3.83 11.47
CA ASP A 141 9.45 -4.11 12.59
C ASP A 141 10.91 -3.74 12.25
N SER A 142 11.33 -3.95 11.00
CA SER A 142 12.69 -3.63 10.54
C SER A 142 12.92 -2.14 10.32
N LEU A 143 11.86 -1.32 10.30
CA LEU A 143 11.90 0.11 10.03
C LEU A 143 11.43 0.97 11.21
N GLU A 144 11.06 0.34 12.33
CA GLU A 144 10.54 1.00 13.54
C GLU A 144 11.49 2.11 14.05
N GLU A 145 12.81 1.94 13.92
CA GLU A 145 13.79 2.97 14.34
C GLU A 145 13.69 4.30 13.57
N TYR A 146 13.07 4.28 12.39
CA TYR A 146 12.85 5.46 11.54
C TYR A 146 11.49 6.11 11.79
N GLU A 147 10.59 5.45 12.51
CA GLU A 147 9.26 5.98 12.85
C GLU A 147 9.36 6.86 14.10
N ARG A 148 9.49 8.17 13.90
CA ARG A 148 9.42 9.16 14.99
C ARG A 148 8.07 9.84 15.01
N ALA A 149 7.41 9.80 16.16
CA ALA A 149 6.16 10.49 16.45
C ALA A 149 6.32 12.01 16.58
#